data_AF-A0A7J4M0S1-F1
#
_entry.id   AF-A0A7J4M0S1-F1
#
_cell.length_a   1.000
_cell.length_b   1.000
_cell.length_c   1.000
_cell.angle_alpha   90.00
_cell.angle_beta   90.00
_cell.angle_gamma   90.00
#
_symmetry.space_group_name_H-M   'P 1'
#
loop_
_entity.id
_entity.type
_entity.pdbx_description
1 polymer ?
#
loop_
_entity_poly.entity_id
_entity_poly.type
_entity_poly.pdbx_seq_one_letter_code
_entity_poly.pdbx_strand_id
1 'polypeptide(L)'
;MLYSRVYRDIRLSRREQLMLLEIGEDLIDTASGFVDYMREAYGFSKSSIWYCLNRLKEFGLVEFANREELGKPLRLTKQGLGELTRLDGSKNELIAHFSNSFMESMEERSSAAYAESCLSRGIYAYR
;
A
#
# COMPACT_ATOMS: atom_id res chain seq x y z
N MET A 1 -20.10 -22.26 -24.50
CA MET A 1 -18.64 -22.16 -24.31
C MET A 1 -18.37 -21.92 -22.83
N LEU A 2 -17.98 -22.97 -22.11
CA LEU A 2 -17.66 -22.92 -20.69
C LEU A 2 -16.20 -22.46 -20.56
N TYR A 3 -15.98 -21.19 -20.24
CA TYR A 3 -14.67 -20.75 -19.77
C TYR A 3 -14.45 -21.39 -18.39
N SER A 4 -13.70 -22.49 -18.36
CA SER A 4 -13.12 -22.97 -17.11
C SER A 4 -12.23 -21.84 -16.60
N ARG A 5 -12.69 -21.12 -15.57
CA ARG A 5 -11.83 -20.22 -14.80
C ARG A 5 -10.74 -21.10 -14.23
N VAL A 6 -9.58 -21.08 -14.87
CA VAL A 6 -8.33 -21.52 -14.28
C VAL A 6 -8.17 -20.61 -13.07
N TYR A 7 -8.59 -21.10 -11.90
CA TYR A 7 -8.18 -20.52 -10.63
C TYR A 7 -6.67 -20.72 -10.56
N ARG A 8 -5.93 -19.81 -11.17
CA ARG A 8 -4.50 -19.69 -10.88
C ARG A 8 -4.44 -19.44 -9.38
N ASP A 9 -3.59 -20.18 -8.70
CA ASP A 9 -3.31 -19.96 -7.29
C ASP A 9 -2.68 -18.56 -7.16
N ILE A 10 -3.49 -17.55 -6.84
CA ILE A 10 -3.04 -16.15 -6.80
C ILE A 10 -2.24 -15.99 -5.51
N ARG A 11 -0.91 -16.07 -5.64
CA ARG A 11 0.00 -15.78 -4.53
C ARG A 11 0.26 -14.27 -4.46
N LEU A 12 -0.43 -13.63 -3.53
CA LEU A 12 -0.22 -12.21 -3.22
C LEU A 12 1.01 -12.04 -2.34
N SER A 13 1.84 -11.06 -2.68
CA SER A 13 2.91 -10.58 -1.79
C SER A 13 2.32 -9.88 -0.56
N ARG A 14 3.08 -9.78 0.53
CA ARG A 14 2.65 -9.05 1.74
C ARG A 14 2.22 -7.61 1.46
N ARG A 15 2.86 -6.94 0.49
CA ARG A 15 2.50 -5.58 0.08
C ARG A 15 1.16 -5.52 -0.66
N GLU A 16 0.91 -6.48 -1.55
CA GLU A 16 -0.38 -6.60 -2.25
C GLU A 16 -1.51 -6.97 -1.27
N GLN A 17 -1.23 -7.83 -0.29
CA GLN A 17 -2.16 -8.16 0.79
C GLN A 17 -2.51 -6.92 1.62
N LEU A 18 -1.52 -6.13 2.04
CA LEU A 18 -1.74 -4.86 2.74
C LEU A 18 -2.64 -3.92 1.91
N MET A 19 -2.37 -3.77 0.61
CA MET A 19 -3.19 -2.90 -0.23
C MET A 19 -4.64 -3.37 -0.34
N LEU A 20 -4.90 -4.68 -0.43
CA LEU A 20 -6.27 -5.19 -0.40
C LEU A 20 -6.97 -4.88 0.93
N LEU A 21 -6.27 -5.02 2.05
CA LEU A 21 -6.80 -4.68 3.37
C LEU A 21 -7.20 -3.21 3.43
N GLU A 22 -6.32 -2.31 2.99
CA GLU A 22 -6.59 -0.86 3.02
C GLU A 22 -7.73 -0.44 2.08
N ILE A 23 -7.84 -1.07 0.91
CA ILE A 23 -8.97 -0.81 0.00
C ILE A 23 -10.27 -1.33 0.62
N GLY A 24 -10.23 -2.46 1.33
CA GLY A 24 -11.40 -3.06 1.97
C GLY A 24 -12.02 -2.22 3.09
N GLU A 25 -11.30 -1.24 3.63
CA GLU A 25 -11.86 -0.26 4.57
C GLU A 25 -12.73 0.80 3.86
N ASP A 26 -12.75 0.83 2.52
CA ASP A 26 -13.57 1.70 1.66
C ASP A 26 -13.48 3.22 2.01
N LEU A 27 -12.36 3.65 2.61
CA LEU A 27 -12.18 5.06 3.02
C LEU A 27 -11.77 5.98 1.86
N ILE A 28 -11.29 5.42 0.74
CA ILE A 28 -10.70 6.20 -0.37
C ILE A 28 -11.26 5.75 -1.72
N ASP A 29 -12.09 6.60 -2.30
CA ASP A 29 -12.82 6.30 -3.53
C ASP A 29 -11.99 6.35 -4.82
N THR A 30 -10.76 6.87 -4.80
CA THR A 30 -9.97 7.07 -6.02
C THR A 30 -8.61 6.42 -5.95
N ALA A 31 -8.14 5.83 -7.05
CA ALA A 31 -6.83 5.20 -7.14
C ALA A 31 -5.68 6.19 -6.85
N SER A 32 -5.79 7.43 -7.34
CA SER A 32 -4.81 8.48 -7.06
C SER A 32 -4.77 8.85 -5.58
N GLY A 33 -5.94 9.05 -4.96
CA GLY A 33 -6.02 9.33 -3.52
C GLY A 33 -5.46 8.18 -2.69
N PHE A 34 -5.72 6.93 -3.11
CA PHE A 34 -5.18 5.75 -2.44
C PHE A 34 -3.65 5.68 -2.55
N VAL A 35 -3.09 6.06 -3.71
CA VAL A 35 -1.64 6.12 -3.90
C VAL A 35 -1.00 7.19 -3.02
N ASP A 36 -1.64 8.34 -2.85
CA ASP A 36 -1.16 9.37 -1.95
C ASP A 36 -1.23 8.91 -0.48
N TYR A 37 -2.34 8.31 -0.07
CA TYR A 37 -2.47 7.70 1.25
C TYR A 37 -1.39 6.65 1.54
N MET A 38 -1.21 5.66 0.66
CA MET A 38 -0.23 4.59 0.87
C MET A 38 1.21 5.12 0.94
N ARG A 39 1.50 6.22 0.23
CA ARG A 39 2.78 6.90 0.32
C ARG A 39 2.97 7.56 1.69
N GLU A 40 1.93 8.20 2.21
CA GLU A 40 1.98 8.94 3.48
C GLU A 40 1.95 8.02 4.69
N ALA A 41 1.09 6.99 4.68
CA ALA A 41 0.91 6.07 5.79
C ALA A 41 2.02 5.02 5.89
N TYR A 42 2.58 4.58 4.76
CA TYR A 42 3.50 3.44 4.70
C TYR A 42 4.84 3.75 4.01
N GLY A 43 5.05 4.99 3.55
CA GLY A 43 6.31 5.41 2.93
C GLY A 43 6.61 4.80 1.56
N PHE A 44 5.65 4.14 0.93
CA PHE A 44 5.87 3.50 -0.37
C PHE A 44 6.02 4.52 -1.50
N SER A 45 6.82 4.18 -2.51
CA SER A 45 6.91 5.03 -3.70
C SER A 45 5.63 4.92 -4.54
N LYS A 46 5.19 6.04 -5.13
CA LYS A 46 4.00 6.08 -5.99
C LYS A 46 4.06 5.04 -7.11
N SER A 47 5.22 4.87 -7.74
CA SER A 47 5.42 3.87 -8.80
C SER A 47 5.21 2.44 -8.32
N SER A 48 5.70 2.10 -7.12
CA SER A 48 5.49 0.77 -6.54
C SER A 48 4.02 0.50 -6.20
N ILE A 49 3.29 1.53 -5.74
CA ILE A 49 1.86 1.41 -5.42
C ILE A 49 1.06 1.21 -6.70
N TRP A 50 1.32 2.01 -7.74
CA TRP A 50 0.69 1.83 -9.05
C TRP A 50 0.95 0.46 -9.65
N TYR A 51 2.18 -0.05 -9.53
CA TYR A 51 2.52 -1.39 -9.98
C TYR A 51 1.67 -2.46 -9.27
N CYS A 52 1.56 -2.40 -7.95
CA CYS A 52 0.75 -3.34 -7.18
C CYS A 52 -0.75 -3.22 -7.51
N LEU A 53 -1.30 -2.01 -7.63
CA LEU A 53 -2.69 -1.80 -8.04
C LEU A 53 -3.00 -2.41 -9.40
N ASN A 54 -2.12 -2.20 -10.40
CA ASN A 54 -2.29 -2.79 -11.73
C ASN A 54 -2.24 -4.31 -11.67
N ARG A 55 -1.33 -4.91 -10.89
CA ARG A 55 -1.31 -6.37 -10.68
C ARG A 55 -2.57 -6.90 -10.03
N LEU A 56 -3.07 -6.23 -8.98
CA LEU A 56 -4.33 -6.61 -8.32
C LEU A 56 -5.51 -6.52 -9.29
N LYS A 57 -5.50 -5.55 -10.20
CA LYS A 57 -6.51 -5.40 -11.25
C LYS A 57 -6.40 -6.49 -12.31
N GLU A 58 -5.18 -6.86 -12.73
CA GLU A 58 -4.93 -8.00 -13.64
C GLU A 58 -5.39 -9.33 -13.03
N PHE A 59 -5.27 -9.48 -11.72
CA PHE A 59 -5.82 -10.62 -10.97
C PHE A 59 -7.33 -10.58 -10.80
N GLY A 60 -7.99 -9.48 -11.19
CA GLY A 60 -9.42 -9.28 -11.05
C GLY A 60 -9.85 -9.07 -9.60
N LEU A 61 -8.97 -8.62 -8.71
CA LEU A 61 -9.26 -8.41 -7.29
C LEU A 61 -9.76 -6.99 -6.99
N VAL A 62 -9.31 -6.00 -7.78
CA VAL A 62 -9.76 -4.61 -7.68
C VAL A 62 -10.26 -4.12 -9.03
N GLU A 63 -11.15 -3.14 -9.00
CA GLU A 63 -11.52 -2.32 -10.14
C GLU A 63 -11.27 -0.84 -9.83
N PHE A 64 -10.80 -0.09 -10.83
CA PHE A 64 -10.66 1.36 -10.75
C PHE A 64 -10.55 1.95 -12.16
N ALA A 65 -10.82 3.25 -12.28
CA ALA A 65 -10.62 4.03 -13.50
C ALA A 65 -9.18 3.95 -14.03
N ASN A 66 -8.99 3.46 -15.26
CA ASN A 66 -7.75 3.72 -16.00
C ASN A 66 -7.77 5.15 -16.55
N ARG A 67 -6.62 5.64 -17.04
CA ARG A 67 -6.50 6.97 -17.69
C ARG A 67 -7.56 7.25 -18.77
N GLU A 68 -8.12 6.21 -19.37
CA GLU A 68 -9.12 6.26 -20.44
C GLU A 68 -10.57 6.07 -19.95
N GLU A 69 -10.77 5.68 -18.69
CA GLU A 69 -12.09 5.46 -18.09
C GLU A 69 -12.32 6.48 -16.97
N LEU A 70 -13.04 7.57 -17.23
CA LEU A 70 -13.35 8.56 -16.21
C LEU A 70 -14.47 8.05 -15.27
N GLY A 71 -14.32 8.29 -13.97
CA GLY A 71 -15.42 8.19 -13.00
C GLY A 71 -15.66 6.82 -12.36
N LYS A 72 -14.79 5.82 -12.54
CA LYS A 72 -14.88 4.56 -11.78
C LYS A 72 -14.14 4.66 -10.44
N PRO A 73 -14.82 4.43 -9.30
CA PRO A 73 -14.17 4.42 -8.00
C PRO A 73 -13.23 3.22 -7.86
N LEU A 74 -12.25 3.33 -6.96
CA LEU A 74 -11.42 2.22 -6.53
C LEU A 74 -12.24 1.31 -5.63
N ARG A 75 -12.44 0.05 -6.02
CA ARG A 75 -13.25 -0.92 -5.27
C ARG A 75 -12.72 -2.34 -5.36
N LEU A 76 -13.01 -3.15 -4.36
CA LEU A 76 -12.82 -4.60 -4.42
C LEU A 76 -13.87 -5.24 -5.32
N THR A 77 -13.45 -6.23 -6.11
CA THR A 77 -14.39 -7.11 -6.80
C THR A 77 -14.93 -8.17 -5.84
N LYS A 78 -15.91 -8.96 -6.28
CA LYS A 78 -16.35 -10.16 -5.53
C LYS A 78 -15.20 -11.12 -5.20
N GLN A 79 -14.20 -11.21 -6.09
CA GLN A 79 -13.03 -12.03 -5.86
C GLN A 79 -12.08 -11.38 -4.86
N GLY A 80 -11.88 -10.06 -4.95
CA GLY A 80 -11.12 -9.28 -3.96
C GLY A 80 -11.67 -9.41 -2.54
N LEU A 81 -12.99 -9.34 -2.38
CA LEU A 81 -13.64 -9.55 -1.07
C LEU A 81 -13.42 -10.97 -0.52
N GLY A 82 -13.41 -11.97 -1.40
CA GLY A 82 -13.09 -13.35 -1.03
C GLY A 82 -11.66 -13.50 -0.49
N GLU A 83 -10.69 -12.84 -1.13
CA GLU A 83 -9.31 -12.81 -0.64
C GLU A 83 -9.16 -11.96 0.63
N LEU A 84 -9.87 -10.83 0.73
CA LEU A 84 -9.88 -9.99 1.93
C LEU A 84 -10.30 -10.80 3.17
N THR A 85 -11.36 -11.60 3.03
CA THR A 85 -11.86 -12.45 4.12
C THR A 85 -10.80 -13.46 4.60
N ARG A 86 -9.91 -13.93 3.71
CA ARG A 86 -8.82 -14.83 4.09
C ARG A 86 -7.69 -14.13 4.83
N LEU A 87 -7.53 -12.82 4.61
CA LEU A 87 -6.47 -12.00 5.20
C LEU A 87 -6.85 -11.40 6.57
N ASP A 88 -8.12 -11.49 6.97
CA ASP A 88 -8.63 -10.86 8.19
C ASP A 88 -7.84 -11.27 9.45
N GLY A 89 -7.46 -12.55 9.55
CA GLY A 89 -6.64 -13.06 10.66
C GLY A 89 -5.20 -12.52 10.70
N SER A 90 -4.68 -12.00 9.58
CA SER A 90 -3.32 -11.44 9.46
C SER A 90 -3.31 -9.91 9.36
N LYS A 91 -4.48 -9.26 9.42
CA LYS A 91 -4.63 -7.82 9.16
C LYS A 91 -3.75 -6.98 10.08
N ASN A 92 -3.89 -7.16 11.39
CA ASN A 92 -3.18 -6.35 12.38
C ASN A 92 -1.67 -6.55 12.30
N GLU A 93 -1.22 -7.78 12.02
CA GLU A 93 0.21 -8.09 11.88
C GLU A 93 0.81 -7.40 10.65
N LEU A 94 0.12 -7.44 9.50
CA LEU A 94 0.58 -6.79 8.27
C LEU A 94 0.64 -5.28 8.43
N ILE A 95 -0.40 -4.65 8.98
CA ILE A 95 -0.44 -3.20 9.21
C ILE A 95 0.70 -2.81 10.16
N ALA A 96 0.81 -3.46 11.32
CA ALA A 96 1.85 -3.15 12.30
C ALA A 96 3.26 -3.31 11.72
N HIS A 97 3.52 -4.38 10.96
CA HIS A 97 4.82 -4.63 10.34
C HIS A 97 5.25 -3.47 9.43
N PHE A 98 4.36 -2.99 8.56
CA PHE A 98 4.70 -1.91 7.62
C PHE A 98 4.68 -0.52 8.27
N SER A 99 3.74 -0.24 9.17
CA SER A 99 3.69 1.04 9.87
C SER A 99 4.89 1.24 10.78
N ASN A 100 5.27 0.23 11.58
CA ASN A 100 6.44 0.34 12.47
C ASN A 100 7.73 0.54 11.68
N SER A 101 7.92 -0.25 10.61
CA SER A 101 9.09 -0.11 9.73
C SER A 101 9.19 1.30 9.14
N PHE A 102 8.05 1.92 8.80
CA PHE A 102 8.04 3.28 8.28
C PHE A 102 8.37 4.31 9.36
N MET A 103 7.77 4.19 10.55
CA MET A 103 8.02 5.09 11.69
C MET A 103 9.49 5.07 12.13
N GLU A 104 10.09 3.88 12.27
CA GLU A 104 11.52 3.72 12.59
C GLU A 104 12.39 4.46 11.57
N SER A 105 12.08 4.31 10.27
CA SER A 105 12.82 4.98 9.20
C SER A 105 12.67 6.51 9.20
N MET A 106 11.60 7.06 9.80
CA MET A 106 11.41 8.50 9.95
C MET A 106 12.18 9.05 11.15
N GLU A 107 12.21 8.34 12.27
CA GLU A 107 12.96 8.74 13.48
C GLU A 107 14.47 8.79 13.23
N GLU A 108 15.01 7.80 12.51
CA GLU A 108 16.43 7.78 12.13
C GLU A 108 16.80 8.96 11.22
N ARG A 109 15.93 9.31 10.27
CA ARG A 109 16.15 10.45 9.36
C ARG A 109 16.06 11.79 10.08
N SER A 110 15.14 11.93 11.04
CA SER A 110 15.02 13.14 11.85
C SER A 110 16.27 13.34 12.72
N SER A 111 16.75 12.26 13.33
CA SER A 111 17.97 12.27 14.15
C SER A 111 19.22 12.57 13.31
N ALA A 112 19.34 11.98 12.11
CA ALA A 112 20.42 12.27 11.18
C ALA A 112 20.39 13.71 10.65
N ALA A 113 19.20 14.21 10.26
CA ALA A 113 19.04 15.59 9.79
C ALA A 113 19.38 16.61 10.89
N TYR A 114 19.04 16.31 12.15
CA TYR A 114 19.46 17.12 13.30
C TYR A 114 20.98 17.08 13.50
N ALA A 115 21.60 15.90 13.46
CA ALA A 115 23.05 15.75 13.57
C ALA A 115 23.81 16.49 12.45
N GLU A 116 23.33 16.42 11.21
CA GLU A 116 23.89 17.18 10.07
C GLU A 116 23.69 18.70 10.23
N SER A 117 22.56 19.14 10.79
CA SER A 117 22.32 20.54 11.12
C SER A 117 23.27 21.06 12.20
N CYS A 118 23.57 20.25 13.22
CA CYS A 118 24.53 20.58 14.27
C CYS A 118 25.97 20.66 13.72
N LEU A 119 26.36 19.69 12.89
CA LEU A 119 27.69 19.66 12.26
C LEU A 119 27.90 20.84 11.30
N SER A 120 26.92 21.18 10.47
CA SER A 120 27.00 22.33 9.55
C SER A 120 27.03 23.69 10.25
N ARG A 121 26.50 23.77 11.48
CA ARG A 121 26.54 24.98 12.32
C ARG A 121 27.73 25.06 13.26
N GLY A 122 28.66 24.09 13.21
CA GLY A 122 29.82 24.04 14.11
C GLY A 122 29.45 23.82 15.59
N ILE A 123 28.21 23.37 15.86
CA ILE A 123 27.77 23.02 17.21
C ILE A 123 28.17 21.57 17.42
N TYR A 124 29.33 21.35 18.03
CA TYR A 124 29.70 20.00 18.44
C TYR A 124 28.83 19.61 19.63
N ALA A 125 27.93 18.66 19.42
CA ALA A 125 27.21 17.99 20.49
C ALA A 125 28.22 17.13 21.29
N TYR A 126 28.93 17.75 22.24
CA TYR A 126 29.70 17.03 23.24
C TYR A 126 29.03 17.18 24.61
N ARG A 127 28.59 16.01 25.10
CA ARG A 127 28.25 15.61 26.48
C ARG A 127 27.26 16.46 27.27
#